data_AF-A0A7K3RZF4-F1
#
_entry.id   AF-A0A7K3RZF4-F1
#
_cell.length_a   1.000
_cell.length_b   1.000
_cell.length_c   1.000
_cell.angle_alpha   90.00
_cell.angle_beta   90.00
_cell.angle_gamma   90.00
#
_symmetry.space_group_name_H-M   'P 1'
#
loop_
_entity.id
_entity.type
_entity.pdbx_description
1 polymer ?
#
loop_
_entity_poly.entity_id
_entity_poly.type
_entity_poly.pdbx_seq_one_letter_code
_entity_poly.pdbx_strand_id
1 'polypeptide(L)'
;GAPPATWAAEAYDAVGLIARAAGATSASGEVRSGIGGRIVRTEHRGIVRTLAFTASIRQVRIPDGIFLYRIEQGRPRFLGPYEEVREASDSSRR
;
A
#
# COMPACT_ATOMS: atom_id res chain seq x y z
N GLY A 1 18.60 18.07 3.68
CA GLY A 1 18.55 16.63 3.97
C GLY A 1 18.53 15.86 2.67
N ALA A 2 19.00 14.60 2.66
CA ALA A 2 18.88 13.72 1.51
C ALA A 2 17.40 13.28 1.31
N PRO A 3 16.96 12.99 0.09
CA PRO A 3 15.62 12.47 -0.14
C PRO A 3 15.44 11.11 0.58
N PRO A 4 14.24 10.82 1.11
CA PRO A 4 13.96 9.51 1.68
C PRO A 4 14.12 8.40 0.64
N ALA A 5 14.42 7.18 1.10
CA ALA A 5 14.45 6.02 0.23
C ALA A 5 13.06 5.76 -0.40
N THR A 6 13.03 5.10 -1.56
CA THR A 6 11.79 4.86 -2.34
C THR A 6 10.68 4.14 -1.56
N TRP A 7 11.05 3.39 -0.53
CA TRP A 7 10.17 2.60 0.34
C TRP A 7 9.79 3.31 1.64
N ALA A 8 10.30 4.52 1.89
CA ALA A 8 10.07 5.22 3.15
C ALA A 8 8.58 5.51 3.40
N ALA A 9 7.85 5.90 2.34
CA ALA A 9 6.42 6.17 2.43
C ALA A 9 5.62 4.88 2.70
N GLU A 10 6.00 3.75 2.11
CA GLU A 10 5.37 2.46 2.39
C GLU A 10 5.63 1.98 3.83
N ALA A 11 6.85 2.16 4.33
CA ALA A 11 7.19 1.84 5.70
C ALA A 11 6.40 2.71 6.70
N TYR A 12 6.23 3.99 6.40
CA TYR A 12 5.39 4.90 7.19
C TYR A 12 3.95 4.38 7.29
N ASP A 13 3.36 4.00 6.16
CA ASP A 13 1.99 3.45 6.11
C ASP A 13 1.86 2.12 6.87
N ALA A 14 2.86 1.24 6.77
CA ALA A 14 2.88 -0.03 7.49
C ALA A 14 2.92 0.17 9.02
N VAL A 15 3.71 1.13 9.50
CA VAL A 15 3.75 1.51 10.92
C VAL A 15 2.40 2.10 11.36
N GLY A 16 1.78 2.94 10.53
CA GLY A 16 0.44 3.49 10.79
C GLY A 16 -0.64 2.42 10.94
N LEU A 17 -0.60 1.37 10.11
CA LEU A 17 -1.48 0.21 10.22
C LEU A 17 -1.27 -0.54 11.56
N ILE A 18 -0.01 -0.80 11.93
CA ILE A 18 0.31 -1.49 13.19
C ILE A 18 -0.20 -0.68 14.38
N ALA A 19 0.05 0.62 14.39
CA ALA A 19 -0.42 1.52 15.44
C ALA A 19 -1.96 1.53 15.53
N ARG A 20 -2.66 1.57 14.39
CA ARG A 20 -4.13 1.51 14.35
C ARG A 20 -4.66 0.18 14.89
N ALA A 21 -4.07 -0.94 14.48
CA ALA A 21 -4.46 -2.27 14.95
C ALA A 21 -4.20 -2.47 16.46
N ALA A 22 -3.14 -1.86 16.98
CA ALA A 22 -2.83 -1.86 18.41
C ALA A 22 -3.78 -0.95 19.20
N GLY A 23 -4.09 0.25 18.69
CA GLY A 23 -4.94 1.25 19.37
C GLY A 23 -6.42 0.86 19.47
N ALA A 24 -6.90 -0.09 18.66
CA ALA A 24 -8.26 -0.63 18.77
C ALA A 24 -8.48 -1.56 19.97
N THR A 25 -7.46 -1.77 20.82
CA THR A 25 -7.51 -2.70 21.96
C THR A 25 -7.57 -1.94 23.29
N SER A 26 -8.69 -2.03 24.01
CA SER A 26 -8.82 -1.49 25.38
C SER A 26 -8.30 -2.44 26.48
N ALA A 27 -7.72 -3.60 26.14
CA ALA A 27 -7.33 -4.65 27.08
C ALA A 27 -5.81 -4.83 27.20
N SER A 28 -5.29 -4.70 28.41
CA SER A 28 -3.85 -4.66 28.73
C SER A 28 -3.14 -6.02 28.76
N GLY A 29 -3.85 -7.16 28.68
CA GLY A 29 -3.28 -8.51 28.86
C GLY A 29 -3.14 -9.37 27.61
N GLU A 30 -4.09 -9.33 26.66
CA GLU A 30 -4.13 -10.18 25.45
C GLU A 30 -3.43 -9.57 24.22
N VAL A 31 -2.49 -8.65 24.45
CA VAL A 31 -1.90 -7.79 23.42
C VAL A 31 -1.18 -8.60 22.34
N ARG A 32 -0.53 -9.71 22.71
CA ARG A 32 0.46 -10.40 21.84
C ARG A 32 -0.11 -11.56 21.01
N SER A 33 -1.06 -12.35 21.49
CA SER A 33 -1.55 -13.52 20.74
C SER A 33 -2.52 -13.16 19.60
N GLY A 34 -3.17 -11.99 19.68
CA GLY A 34 -4.19 -11.56 18.70
C GLY A 34 -3.74 -10.52 17.67
N ILE A 35 -2.55 -9.93 17.79
CA ILE A 35 -2.16 -8.74 16.99
C ILE A 35 -2.10 -9.03 15.49
N GLY A 36 -1.56 -10.18 15.09
CA GLY A 36 -1.49 -10.55 13.68
C GLY A 36 -2.89 -10.71 13.05
N GLY A 37 -3.84 -11.27 13.81
CA GLY A 37 -5.24 -11.36 13.39
C GLY A 37 -5.92 -10.00 13.27
N ARG A 38 -5.61 -9.06 14.18
CA ARG A 38 -6.11 -7.68 14.13
C ARG A 38 -5.56 -6.92 12.94
N ILE A 39 -4.26 -7.02 12.65
CA ILE A 39 -3.61 -6.37 11.50
C ILE A 39 -4.33 -6.76 10.20
N VAL A 40 -4.53 -8.06 9.94
CA VAL A 40 -5.17 -8.53 8.70
C VAL A 40 -6.67 -8.25 8.61
N ARG A 41 -7.28 -7.69 9.66
CA ARG A 41 -8.68 -7.22 9.67
C ARG A 41 -8.78 -5.69 9.75
N THR A 42 -7.66 -4.99 9.88
CA THR A 42 -7.62 -3.53 9.99
C THR A 42 -7.35 -2.93 8.63
N GLU A 43 -8.20 -1.99 8.23
CA GLU A 43 -7.94 -1.13 7.09
C GLU A 43 -7.22 0.15 7.55
N HIS A 44 -6.21 0.59 6.81
CA HIS A 44 -5.50 1.83 7.09
C HIS A 44 -5.31 2.65 5.81
N ARG A 45 -5.86 3.87 5.78
CA ARG A 45 -5.60 4.84 4.70
C ARG A 45 -4.24 5.48 4.94
N GLY A 46 -3.23 4.98 4.25
CA GLY A 46 -1.88 5.53 4.24
C GLY A 46 -1.73 6.72 3.31
N ILE A 47 -0.51 7.26 3.22
CA ILE A 47 -0.12 8.34 2.31
C ILE A 47 0.11 7.82 0.88
N VAL A 48 0.54 6.57 0.73
CA VAL A 48 0.75 5.94 -0.58
C VAL A 48 -0.55 5.32 -1.09
N ARG A 49 -1.23 4.57 -0.22
CA ARG A 49 -2.44 3.81 -0.55
C ARG A 49 -3.23 3.40 0.68
N THR A 50 -4.43 2.91 0.46
CA THR A 50 -5.17 2.14 1.48
C THR A 50 -4.56 0.75 1.61
N LEU A 51 -4.12 0.39 2.82
CA LEU A 51 -3.71 -0.96 3.19
C LEU A 51 -4.94 -1.73 3.70
N ALA A 52 -5.29 -2.81 3.00
CA ALA A 52 -6.35 -3.73 3.36
C ALA A 52 -5.93 -5.17 3.04
N PHE A 53 -6.60 -6.15 3.62
CA PHE A 53 -6.26 -7.57 3.45
C PHE A 53 -7.47 -8.42 3.10
N THR A 54 -7.23 -9.50 2.36
CA THR A 54 -8.12 -10.66 2.33
C THR A 54 -7.80 -11.52 3.55
N ALA A 55 -8.53 -11.28 4.64
CA ALA A 55 -8.20 -11.79 5.98
C ALA A 55 -8.07 -13.32 6.07
N SER A 56 -8.87 -14.08 5.31
CA SER A 56 -8.86 -15.55 5.30
C SER A 56 -7.52 -16.15 4.84
N ILE A 57 -6.81 -15.44 3.96
CA ILE A 57 -5.52 -15.86 3.38
C ILE A 57 -4.38 -14.90 3.74
N ARG A 58 -4.65 -13.89 4.57
CA ARG A 58 -3.68 -12.88 5.04
C ARG A 58 -2.93 -12.14 3.92
N GLN A 59 -3.54 -12.02 2.74
CA GLN A 59 -2.93 -11.37 1.59
C GLN A 59 -3.32 -9.90 1.52
N VAL A 60 -2.36 -9.00 1.26
CA VAL A 60 -2.64 -7.58 1.00
C VAL A 60 -3.47 -7.46 -0.27
N ARG A 61 -4.56 -6.69 -0.20
CA ARG A 61 -5.33 -6.28 -1.36
C ARG A 61 -4.59 -5.16 -2.07
N ILE A 62 -4.36 -5.34 -3.36
CA ILE A 62 -3.76 -4.34 -4.23
C ILE A 62 -4.80 -4.02 -5.31
N PRO A 63 -5.89 -3.31 -4.97
CA PRO A 63 -6.86 -2.90 -5.97
C PRO A 63 -6.23 -1.92 -6.96
N ASP A 64 -5.35 -1.05 -6.45
CA ASP A 64 -4.66 0.02 -7.17
C ASP A 64 -3.20 0.14 -6.70
N GLY A 65 -2.38 0.86 -7.45
CA GLY A 65 -1.01 1.22 -7.02
C GLY A 65 0.13 0.56 -7.79
N ILE A 66 -0.15 0.02 -8.97
CA ILE A 66 0.90 -0.23 -9.96
C ILE A 66 1.05 1.04 -10.79
N PHE A 67 2.28 1.55 -10.84
CA PHE A 67 2.63 2.76 -11.59
C PHE A 67 3.48 2.40 -12.78
N LEU A 68 3.17 2.94 -13.95
CA LEU A 68 3.96 2.70 -15.13
C LEU A 68 5.02 3.79 -15.31
N TYR A 69 6.24 3.34 -15.61
CA TYR A 69 7.37 4.20 -15.94
C TYR A 69 7.92 3.82 -17.31
N ARG A 70 8.37 4.82 -18.06
CA ARG A 70 9.19 4.64 -19.26
C ARG A 70 10.60 5.08 -18.96
N ILE A 71 11.59 4.30 -19.36
CA ILE A 71 12.98 4.75 -19.30
C ILE A 71 13.28 5.65 -20.51
N GLU A 72 13.62 6.90 -20.24
CA GLU A 72 14.02 7.89 -21.26
C GLU A 72 15.40 8.42 -20.88
N GLN A 73 16.38 8.27 -21.78
CA GLN A 73 17.78 8.69 -21.54
C GLN A 73 18.36 8.13 -20.22
N GLY A 74 18.00 6.89 -19.88
CA GLY A 74 18.43 6.23 -18.63
C GLY A 74 17.72 6.71 -17.36
N ARG A 75 16.70 7.57 -17.46
CA ARG A 75 15.92 8.07 -16.33
C ARG A 75 14.48 7.58 -16.38
N PRO A 76 13.87 7.21 -15.23
CA PRO A 76 12.46 6.83 -15.19
C PRO A 76 11.56 8.07 -15.36
N ARG A 77 10.73 8.08 -16.40
CA ARG A 77 9.62 9.02 -16.58
C ARG A 77 8.31 8.37 -16.15
N PHE A 78 7.62 8.99 -15.20
CA PHE A 78 6.30 8.56 -14.75
C PHE A 78 5.27 8.72 -15.88
N LEU A 79 4.49 7.67 -16.14
CA LEU A 79 3.42 7.67 -17.15
C LEU A 79 2.02 7.75 -16.55
N GLY A 80 1.85 7.36 -15.29
CA GLY A 80 0.55 7.29 -14.63
C GLY A 80 0.28 5.93 -13.98
N PRO A 81 -0.89 5.78 -13.34
CA PRO A 81 -1.40 4.48 -12.88
C PRO A 81 -1.52 3.49 -14.04
N TYR A 82 -1.15 2.23 -13.81
CA TYR A 82 -1.11 1.19 -14.84
C TYR A 82 -2.45 1.01 -15.56
N GLU A 83 -3.55 0.99 -14.80
CA GLU A 83 -4.89 0.79 -15.36
C GLU A 83 -5.29 1.90 -16.31
N GLU A 84 -5.07 3.17 -15.92
CA GLU A 84 -5.34 4.34 -16.75
C GLU A 84 -4.49 4.33 -18.03
N VAL A 85 -3.20 3.99 -17.92
CA VAL A 85 -2.31 3.93 -19.08
C VAL A 85 -2.68 2.78 -20.03
N ARG A 86 -3.12 1.63 -19.48
CA ARG A 86 -3.59 0.48 -20.26
C ARG A 86 -4.83 0.84 -21.07
N GLU A 87 -5.85 1.44 -20.43
CA GLU A 87 -7.09 1.87 -21.07
C GLU A 87 -6.84 2.91 -22.17
N ALA A 88 -6.01 3.92 -21.91
CA ALA A 88 -5.63 4.93 -22.89
C ALA A 88 -4.89 4.32 -24.10
N SER A 89 -4.04 3.32 -23.87
CA SER A 89 -3.28 2.64 -24.93
C SER A 89 -4.18 1.82 -25.84
N ASP A 90 -5.15 1.10 -25.29
CA ASP A 90 -6.11 0.32 -26.07
C ASP A 90 -7.08 1.20 -26.87
N SER A 91 -7.43 2.37 -26.31
CA SER A 91 -8.23 3.39 -27.01
C SER A 91 -7.49 4.01 -28.20
N SER A 92 -6.18 4.22 -28.07
CA SER A 92 -5.33 4.78 -29.14
C SER A 92 -5.03 3.78 -30.28
N ARG A 93 -5.28 2.47 -30.09
CA ARG A 93 -5.11 1.46 -31.14
C ARG A 93 -6.37 1.23 -31.99
N ARG A 94 -7.51 1.83 -31.62
CA ARG A 94 -8.80 1.68 -32.31
C ARG A 94 -9.05 2.81 -33.31
#